data_AF-A0A3A4NHP6-F1
#
_entry.id   AF-A0A3A4NHP6-F1
#
_cell.length_a   1.000
_cell.length_b   1.000
_cell.length_c   1.000
_cell.angle_alpha   90.00
_cell.angle_beta   90.00
_cell.angle_gamma   90.00
#
_symmetry.space_group_name_H-M   'P 1'
#
loop_
_entity.id
_entity.type
_entity.pdbx_description
1 polymer ?
#
loop_
_entity_poly.entity_id
_entity_poly.type
_entity_poly.pdbx_seq_one_letter_code
_entity_poly.pdbx_strand_id
1 'polypeptide(L)'
;MKTVTYGKRKYQVDEGGFLLNRDGWDEFFSEGLAPDLKIPLLTKEHWQVIHFIRKTCRQEGRCPLVYETCRANDLRLKDLQRLFPTGYQRGACKLAGITYRDAYPEYVLIPAGGVLPSACFRDTIHQNV
;
A
#
# COMPACT_ATOMS: atom_id res chain seq x y z
N MET A 1 -6.53 13.84 6.32
CA MET A 1 -7.60 12.81 6.37
C MET A 1 -8.71 13.16 5.39
N LYS A 2 -8.95 12.31 4.38
CA LYS A 2 -10.00 12.47 3.37
C LYS A 2 -10.91 11.24 3.39
N THR A 3 -12.19 11.41 3.12
CA THR A 3 -13.11 10.29 2.92
C THR A 3 -13.37 10.11 1.44
N VAL A 4 -13.09 8.93 0.90
CA VAL A 4 -13.44 8.55 -0.47
C VAL A 4 -14.65 7.61 -0.44
N THR A 5 -15.54 7.75 -1.40
CA THR A 5 -16.74 6.92 -1.52
C THR A 5 -16.61 6.11 -2.80
N TYR A 6 -16.56 4.79 -2.68
CA TYR A 6 -16.58 3.86 -3.80
C TYR A 6 -17.88 3.05 -3.71
N GLY A 7 -18.77 3.26 -4.69
CA GLY A 7 -20.13 2.71 -4.65
C GLY A 7 -20.92 3.20 -3.44
N LYS A 8 -21.31 2.29 -2.54
CA LYS A 8 -22.04 2.59 -1.29
C LYS A 8 -21.15 2.60 -0.04
N ARG A 9 -19.85 2.31 -0.19
CA ARG A 9 -18.90 2.18 0.94
C ARG A 9 -18.05 3.45 1.05
N LYS A 10 -17.74 3.82 2.29
CA LYS A 10 -16.92 5.00 2.62
C LYS A 10 -15.61 4.52 3.21
N TYR A 11 -14.51 5.05 2.70
CA TYR A 11 -13.16 4.71 3.13
C TYR A 11 -12.45 5.96 3.58
N GLN A 12 -11.77 5.88 4.72
CA GLN A 12 -10.91 6.95 5.18
C GLN A 12 -9.52 6.73 4.60
N VAL A 13 -9.04 7.72 3.86
CA VAL A 13 -7.72 7.71 3.24
C VAL A 13 -6.90 8.91 3.68
N ASP A 14 -5.58 8.78 3.62
CA ASP A 14 -4.65 9.87 3.87
C ASP A 14 -4.52 10.79 2.63
N GLU A 15 -3.72 11.86 2.72
CA GLU A 15 -3.43 12.80 1.63
C GLU A 15 -2.84 12.10 0.39
N GLY A 16 -2.06 11.03 0.60
CA GLY A 16 -1.55 10.18 -0.49
C GLY A 16 -2.58 9.21 -1.08
N GLY A 17 -3.81 9.18 -0.56
CA GLY A 17 -4.88 8.25 -0.95
C GLY A 17 -4.68 6.83 -0.43
N PHE A 18 -3.87 6.64 0.61
CA PHE A 18 -3.66 5.35 1.26
C PHE A 18 -4.75 5.11 2.30
N LEU A 19 -5.23 3.88 2.40
CA LEU A 19 -6.27 3.52 3.36
C LEU A 19 -5.76 3.66 4.79
N LEU A 20 -6.46 4.41 5.64
CA LEU A 20 -6.05 4.63 7.04
C LEU A 20 -6.26 3.39 7.91
N ASN A 21 -7.28 2.57 7.59
CA ASN A 21 -7.56 1.33 8.31
C ASN A 21 -7.40 0.12 7.39
N ARG A 22 -6.34 -0.66 7.60
CA ARG A 22 -6.03 -1.89 6.86
C ARG A 22 -7.11 -2.97 6.94
N ASP A 23 -7.84 -3.03 8.05
CA ASP A 23 -8.90 -4.02 8.28
C ASP A 23 -10.21 -3.63 7.58
N GLY A 24 -10.35 -2.35 7.24
CA GLY A 24 -11.45 -1.83 6.43
C GLY A 24 -11.25 -2.02 4.92
N TRP A 25 -10.17 -2.68 4.50
CA TRP A 25 -9.92 -2.99 3.09
C TRP A 25 -10.84 -4.11 2.60
N ASP A 26 -11.36 -3.94 1.41
CA ASP A 26 -12.13 -4.92 0.66
C ASP A 26 -11.90 -4.76 -0.84
N GLU A 27 -12.37 -5.72 -1.62
CA GLU A 27 -12.17 -5.74 -3.08
C GLU A 27 -12.77 -4.49 -3.76
N PHE A 28 -13.90 -3.97 -3.26
CA PHE A 28 -14.52 -2.75 -3.77
C PHE A 28 -13.63 -1.51 -3.62
N PHE A 29 -12.81 -1.43 -2.57
CA PHE A 29 -11.83 -0.36 -2.43
C PHE A 29 -10.79 -0.41 -3.56
N SER A 30 -10.24 -1.59 -3.84
CA SER A 30 -9.28 -1.77 -4.92
C SER A 30 -9.90 -1.45 -6.28
N GLU A 31 -11.11 -1.93 -6.55
CA GLU A 31 -11.82 -1.64 -7.80
C GLU A 31 -12.12 -0.16 -7.96
N GLY A 32 -12.56 0.52 -6.90
CA GLY A 32 -12.81 1.96 -6.92
C GLY A 32 -11.55 2.80 -7.12
N LEU A 33 -10.40 2.32 -6.61
CA LEU A 33 -9.10 2.99 -6.72
C LEU A 33 -8.36 2.69 -8.03
N ALA A 34 -8.64 1.55 -8.67
CA ALA A 34 -8.04 1.16 -9.94
C ALA A 34 -8.05 2.27 -11.03
N PRO A 35 -9.18 2.97 -11.30
CA PRO A 35 -9.19 4.04 -12.29
C PRO A 35 -8.26 5.21 -11.94
N ASP A 36 -8.12 5.56 -10.66
CA ASP A 36 -7.17 6.59 -10.20
C ASP A 36 -5.72 6.22 -10.47
N LEU A 37 -5.45 4.91 -10.59
CA LEU A 37 -4.12 4.34 -10.86
C LEU A 37 -3.89 4.03 -12.33
N LYS A 38 -4.74 4.53 -13.22
CA LYS A 38 -4.71 4.25 -14.67
C LYS A 38 -4.89 2.76 -15.00
N ILE A 39 -5.57 2.03 -14.12
CA ILE A 39 -5.93 0.62 -14.33
C ILE A 39 -7.44 0.58 -14.53
N PRO A 40 -7.92 0.43 -15.78
CA PRO A 40 -9.35 0.48 -16.06
C PRO A 40 -10.11 -0.70 -15.45
N LEU A 41 -9.46 -1.87 -15.34
CA LEU A 41 -10.04 -3.08 -14.78
C LEU A 41 -8.98 -3.93 -14.09
N LEU A 42 -9.27 -4.41 -12.89
CA LEU A 42 -8.42 -5.36 -12.17
C LEU A 42 -8.62 -6.77 -12.74
N THR A 43 -7.61 -7.27 -13.46
CA THR A 43 -7.59 -8.65 -13.93
C THR A 43 -7.18 -9.61 -12.82
N LYS A 44 -7.32 -10.92 -13.07
CA LYS A 44 -6.89 -11.99 -12.14
C LYS A 44 -5.43 -11.84 -11.69
N GLU A 45 -4.54 -11.41 -12.59
CA GLU A 45 -3.11 -11.20 -12.29
C GLU A 45 -2.93 -10.05 -11.29
N HIS A 46 -3.71 -8.98 -11.40
CA HIS A 46 -3.69 -7.89 -10.43
C HIS A 46 -4.14 -8.38 -9.05
N TRP A 47 -5.23 -9.16 -9.00
CA TRP A 47 -5.73 -9.75 -7.77
C TRP A 47 -4.73 -10.68 -7.11
N GLN A 48 -4.05 -11.52 -7.89
CA GLN A 48 -3.00 -12.41 -7.37
C GLN A 48 -1.89 -11.62 -6.66
N VAL A 49 -1.41 -10.54 -7.29
CA VAL A 49 -0.42 -9.64 -6.69
C VAL A 49 -0.95 -8.96 -5.43
N ILE A 50 -2.16 -8.41 -5.47
CA ILE A 50 -2.80 -7.72 -4.34
C ILE A 50 -2.97 -8.67 -3.15
N HIS A 51 -3.53 -9.85 -3.36
CA HIS A 51 -3.72 -10.83 -2.31
C HIS A 51 -2.40 -11.38 -1.77
N PHE A 52 -1.40 -11.58 -2.63
CA PHE A 52 -0.07 -11.96 -2.19
C PHE A 52 0.52 -10.91 -1.23
N ILE A 53 0.48 -9.63 -1.61
CA ILE A 53 0.96 -8.53 -0.76
C ILE A 53 0.26 -8.52 0.61
N ARG A 54 -1.07 -8.67 0.62
CA ARG A 54 -1.85 -8.72 1.88
C ARG A 54 -1.51 -9.93 2.73
N LYS A 55 -1.37 -11.10 2.12
CA LYS A 55 -1.02 -12.34 2.80
C LYS A 55 0.37 -12.22 3.43
N THR A 56 1.35 -11.75 2.69
CA THR A 56 2.72 -11.59 3.18
C THR A 56 2.81 -10.54 4.27
N CYS A 57 2.10 -9.41 4.13
CA CYS A 57 2.04 -8.42 5.21
C CYS A 57 1.38 -8.94 6.48
N ARG A 58 0.38 -9.80 6.38
CA ARG A 58 -0.22 -10.46 7.55
C ARG A 58 0.72 -11.50 8.18
N GLN A 59 1.52 -12.19 7.39
CA GLN A 59 2.41 -13.26 7.86
C GLN A 59 3.71 -12.72 8.44
N GLU A 60 4.33 -11.75 7.77
CA GLU A 60 5.65 -11.21 8.12
C GLU A 60 5.59 -9.87 8.85
N GLY A 61 4.43 -9.21 8.87
CA GLY A 61 4.27 -7.88 9.45
C GLY A 61 4.88 -6.75 8.61
N ARG A 62 5.44 -7.06 7.44
CA ARG A 62 6.06 -6.10 6.49
C ARG A 62 5.51 -6.27 5.08
N CYS A 63 5.64 -5.23 4.26
CA CYS A 63 5.30 -5.33 2.85
C CYS A 63 6.36 -6.17 2.10
N PRO A 64 5.97 -7.12 1.23
CA PRO A 64 6.93 -7.84 0.42
C PRO A 64 7.65 -6.91 -0.55
N LEU A 65 8.88 -7.27 -0.88
CA LEU A 65 9.68 -6.59 -1.87
C LEU A 65 9.21 -6.94 -3.28
N VAL A 66 9.49 -6.06 -4.24
CA VAL A 66 9.05 -6.22 -5.63
C VAL A 66 9.44 -7.59 -6.19
N TYR A 67 10.65 -8.04 -5.90
CA TYR A 67 11.17 -9.33 -6.37
C TYR A 67 10.50 -10.54 -5.71
N GLU A 68 10.06 -10.44 -4.45
CA GLU A 68 9.33 -11.50 -3.74
C GLU A 68 7.97 -11.70 -4.41
N THR A 69 7.28 -10.59 -4.67
CA THR A 69 5.99 -10.58 -5.35
C THR A 69 6.09 -11.08 -6.79
N CYS A 70 7.10 -10.66 -7.54
CA CYS A 70 7.38 -11.18 -8.88
C CYS A 70 7.61 -12.70 -8.86
N ARG A 71 8.46 -13.19 -7.95
CA ARG A 71 8.78 -14.62 -7.83
C ARG A 71 7.56 -15.45 -7.44
N ALA A 72 6.75 -14.96 -6.50
CA ALA A 72 5.60 -15.70 -6.00
C ALA A 72 4.43 -15.78 -6.99
N ASN A 73 4.34 -14.81 -7.91
CA ASN A 73 3.28 -14.76 -8.93
C ASN A 73 3.77 -15.20 -10.32
N ASP A 74 5.01 -15.70 -10.43
CA ASP A 74 5.65 -16.04 -11.71
C ASP A 74 5.59 -14.87 -12.72
N LEU A 75 5.81 -13.65 -12.23
CA LEU A 75 5.78 -12.43 -13.02
C LEU A 75 7.20 -11.90 -13.22
N ARG A 76 7.50 -11.40 -14.41
CA ARG A 76 8.73 -10.62 -14.63
C ARG A 76 8.49 -9.17 -14.24
N LEU A 77 9.57 -8.44 -13.96
CA LEU A 77 9.49 -7.01 -13.63
C LEU A 77 8.77 -6.20 -14.71
N LYS A 78 8.95 -6.55 -15.99
CA LYS A 78 8.23 -5.93 -17.11
C LYS A 78 6.72 -6.18 -17.06
N ASP A 79 6.32 -7.40 -16.68
CA ASP A 79 4.90 -7.77 -16.56
C ASP A 79 4.27 -6.99 -15.41
N LEU A 80 4.96 -6.86 -14.28
CA LEU A 80 4.51 -6.04 -13.15
C LEU A 80 4.35 -4.55 -13.53
N GLN A 81 5.29 -3.98 -14.29
CA GLN A 81 5.17 -2.59 -14.77
C GLN A 81 4.01 -2.41 -15.75
N ARG A 82 3.71 -3.43 -16.56
CA ARG A 82 2.57 -3.44 -17.47
C ARG A 82 1.24 -3.51 -16.71
N LEU A 83 1.17 -4.31 -15.65
CA LEU A 83 0.00 -4.42 -14.78
C LEU A 83 -0.20 -3.12 -13.96
N PHE A 84 0.86 -2.61 -13.36
CA PHE A 84 0.82 -1.44 -12.49
C PHE A 84 1.61 -0.28 -13.10
N PRO A 85 1.01 0.55 -13.98
CA PRO A 85 1.70 1.65 -14.65
C PRO A 85 2.17 2.74 -13.69
N THR A 86 1.55 2.83 -12.51
CA THR A 86 1.94 3.74 -11.41
C THR A 86 3.08 3.19 -10.54
N GLY A 87 3.51 1.96 -10.79
CA GLY A 87 4.57 1.27 -10.07
C GLY A 87 4.07 0.41 -8.90
N TYR A 88 4.99 -0.34 -8.30
CA TYR A 88 4.66 -1.31 -7.23
C TYR A 88 4.11 -0.65 -5.96
N GLN A 89 4.82 0.35 -5.42
CA GLN A 89 4.42 1.00 -4.17
C GLN A 89 3.12 1.80 -4.33
N ARG A 90 3.06 2.69 -5.33
CA ARG A 90 1.90 3.58 -5.54
C ARG A 90 0.72 2.89 -6.23
N GLY A 91 0.96 1.77 -6.91
CA GLY A 91 -0.06 0.95 -7.57
C GLY A 91 -0.46 -0.25 -6.72
N ALA A 92 0.37 -1.30 -6.74
CA ALA A 92 0.06 -2.59 -6.12
C ALA A 92 -0.14 -2.51 -4.58
N CYS A 93 0.80 -1.91 -3.84
CA CYS A 93 0.67 -1.80 -2.38
C CYS A 93 -0.51 -0.91 -1.98
N LYS A 94 -0.74 0.17 -2.73
CA LYS A 94 -1.88 1.07 -2.51
C LYS A 94 -3.21 0.36 -2.75
N LEU A 95 -3.32 -0.43 -3.82
CA LEU A 95 -4.50 -1.26 -4.11
C LEU A 95 -4.72 -2.31 -3.03
N ALA A 96 -3.65 -2.87 -2.46
CA ALA A 96 -3.72 -3.83 -1.35
C ALA A 96 -4.14 -3.20 -0.01
N GLY A 97 -4.33 -1.88 0.04
CA GLY A 97 -4.67 -1.15 1.26
C GLY A 97 -3.54 -1.14 2.28
N ILE A 98 -2.30 -1.31 1.84
CA ILE A 98 -1.12 -1.30 2.69
C ILE A 98 -0.48 0.08 2.63
N THR A 99 -0.27 0.68 3.80
CA THR A 99 0.35 1.99 3.91
C THR A 99 1.87 1.88 4.03
N TYR A 100 2.60 2.97 3.78
CA TYR A 100 4.05 3.01 3.99
C TYR A 100 4.43 2.66 5.44
N ARG A 101 3.60 3.02 6.42
CA ARG A 101 3.80 2.65 7.84
C ARG A 101 3.75 1.14 8.07
N ASP A 102 2.94 0.44 7.30
CA ASP A 102 2.80 -1.02 7.38
C ASP A 102 3.93 -1.72 6.63
N ALA A 103 4.51 -1.06 5.62
CA ALA A 103 5.65 -1.56 4.85
C ALA A 103 6.97 -1.45 5.63
N TYR A 104 7.12 -0.41 6.46
CA TYR A 104 8.32 -0.14 7.25
C TYR A 104 7.94 0.16 8.71
N PRO A 105 7.55 -0.85 9.51
CA PRO A 105 7.20 -0.64 10.92
C PRO A 105 8.38 -0.04 11.72
N GLU A 106 9.61 -0.28 11.27
CA GLU A 106 10.81 0.31 11.85
C GLU A 106 11.16 1.71 11.32
N TYR A 107 10.40 2.35 10.41
CA TYR A 107 10.70 3.71 9.93
C TYR A 107 9.46 4.63 9.85
N VAL A 108 9.57 5.85 10.39
CA VAL A 108 8.53 6.90 10.35
C VAL A 108 8.94 7.98 9.34
N LEU A 109 8.00 8.38 8.49
CA LEU A 109 8.16 9.57 7.65
C LEU A 109 8.10 10.81 8.54
N ILE A 110 9.19 11.57 8.56
CA ILE A 110 9.23 12.86 9.24
C ILE A 110 8.67 13.96 8.32
N PRO A 111 7.90 14.92 8.87
CA PRO A 111 7.23 15.98 8.10
C PRO A 111 8.19 16.85 7.25
N ALA A 112 9.49 16.80 7.53
CA ALA A 112 10.54 17.46 6.74
C ALA A 112 10.98 16.68 5.47
N GLY A 113 10.32 15.56 5.12
CA GLY A 113 10.62 14.81 3.89
C GLY A 113 11.75 13.79 4.02
N GLY A 114 11.98 13.23 5.21
CA GLY A 114 12.98 12.19 5.49
C GLY A 114 12.38 10.89 6.05
N VAL A 115 13.23 9.87 6.22
CA VAL A 115 12.87 8.56 6.76
C VAL A 115 13.72 8.31 8.01
N LEU A 116 13.09 8.20 9.20
CA LEU A 116 13.79 7.93 10.46
C LEU A 116 13.38 6.60 11.05
N PRO A 117 14.28 5.85 11.72
CA PRO A 117 13.87 4.66 12.44
C PRO A 117 12.80 4.99 13.50
N SER A 118 11.74 4.20 13.58
CA SER A 118 10.64 4.29 14.56
C SER A 118 11.14 4.29 16.00
N ALA A 119 12.26 3.62 16.26
CA ALA A 119 12.99 3.69 17.53
C ALA A 119 13.42 5.12 17.89
N CYS A 120 13.96 5.91 16.95
CA CYS A 120 14.39 7.30 17.17
C CYS A 120 13.22 8.29 17.29
N PHE A 121 12.04 7.95 16.79
CA PHE A 121 10.88 8.86 16.85
C PHE A 121 10.35 9.03 18.28
N ARG A 122 10.44 7.97 19.11
CA ARG A 122 10.02 8.01 20.52
C ARG A 122 10.86 8.97 21.37
N ASP A 123 12.13 9.12 21.04
CA ASP A 123 13.05 10.02 21.76
C ASP A 123 12.86 11.49 21.37
N THR A 124 12.30 11.76 20.18
CA THR A 124 12.14 13.14 19.68
C THR A 124 10.94 13.86 20.31
N ILE A 125 9.92 13.15 20.79
CA ILE A 125 8.75 13.77 21.45
C ILE A 125 9.08 14.26 22.88
N HIS A 126 10.12 13.71 23.52
CA HIS A 126 10.50 14.13 24.87
C HIS A 126 11.50 15.29 24.95
N GLN A 127 11.92 15.89 23.83
CA GLN A 127 12.83 17.04 23.82
C GLN A 127 12.17 18.39 23.50
N ASN A 128 10.83 18.44 23.39
CA ASN A 128 10.07 19.71 23.24
C ASN A 128 8.84 19.77 24.16
N VAL A 129 9.03 19.42 25.45
CA VAL A 129 8.19 19.92 26.56
C VAL A 129 9.11 20.56 27.58
#